data_AF-A0A1C6V9U9-F1
#
_entry.id   AF-A0A1C6V9U9-F1
#
_cell.length_a   1.000
_cell.length_b   1.000
_cell.length_c   1.000
_cell.angle_alpha   90.00
_cell.angle_beta   90.00
_cell.angle_gamma   90.00
#
_symmetry.space_group_name_H-M   'P 1'
#
loop_
_entity.id
_entity.type
_entity.pdbx_description
1 polymer ?
#
loop_
_entity_poly.entity_id
_entity_poly.type
_entity_poly.pdbx_seq_one_letter_code
_entity_poly.pdbx_strand_id
1 'polypeptide(L)'
;MNPAVLELGAIGASLALFFGAYALLLSLTKPRHIHPAPPSQDLSEEPPAVASLLGTGWQVTEDAAEATLLDLGARGYLEFRQPDNDPYHTTVHLTGSVPAGLNAYERRIYQRVKDLAMDGVVPLTAMTFRDEKAAKSWWKALRREVIADSRARGLSRRRFGPAIVVLLVAVAAVAAAGITYGFGHWAFRTPDKRGDDLEATIGAAVISFAWLSTVAGRYNGERDTAAGRQAASRWMGVRDWLRGHEAFADLPPSAVGLWDRYLAYGAALGATRTASAVIDMGMGDRTRVWSTFGGTWHRVRVRYPSSGRYGETAPKLVFRGVLLGVIGYFIARYGHVVVDIAMQIDAVSASAFAPFAGLTSALITVAGAVLLLNGCYTVVRTITDLTAPKTVTGQVLWIALWRTQTSSSDDSPPQPITYYLAVDDGTSDRTVAWALPLALAGGCATGDTIQMTVRPWSRRVMAVNVVERGTAHGPQPEVPTDNLVLAAINRHPHGGSAAPAAALARNVTLLQADEVASALHWPSPVTAKPTLGPGGMVEFTAPEGPVLMLLTAHGFLGSMAWRAASQGTPLPGIGEAAFARTGAAVARVGDSTVQVALLPAAAGREAALPGLLKLAVERLVA
;
A
#
# COMPACT_ATOMS: atom_id res chain seq x y z
N MET A 1 -13.93 -28.84 -39.08
CA MET A 1 -12.97 -28.03 -38.29
C MET A 1 -12.94 -28.59 -36.87
N ASN A 2 -11.78 -28.77 -36.25
CA ASN A 2 -11.70 -29.34 -34.91
C ASN A 2 -12.43 -28.39 -33.92
N PRO A 3 -13.44 -28.86 -33.16
CA PRO A 3 -14.21 -28.01 -32.25
C PRO A 3 -13.34 -27.27 -31.22
N ALA A 4 -12.24 -27.87 -30.77
CA ALA A 4 -11.29 -27.21 -29.86
C ALA A 4 -10.61 -25.99 -30.50
N VAL A 5 -10.39 -26.01 -31.82
CA VAL A 5 -9.81 -24.88 -32.58
C VAL A 5 -10.81 -23.73 -32.67
N LEU A 6 -12.10 -24.02 -32.78
CA LEU A 6 -13.17 -23.02 -32.76
C LEU A 6 -13.28 -22.33 -31.39
N GLU A 7 -13.21 -23.09 -30.29
CA GLU A 7 -13.33 -22.60 -28.91
C GLU A 7 -12.15 -21.71 -28.52
N LEU A 8 -10.93 -22.23 -28.72
CA LEU A 8 -9.70 -21.47 -28.48
C LEU A 8 -9.59 -20.26 -29.42
N GLY A 9 -10.05 -20.41 -30.66
CA GLY A 9 -10.14 -19.32 -31.62
C GLY A 9 -11.09 -18.21 -31.16
N ALA A 10 -12.27 -18.54 -30.64
CA ALA A 10 -13.24 -17.57 -30.12
C ALA A 10 -12.71 -16.80 -28.90
N ILE A 11 -12.09 -17.51 -27.95
CA ILE A 11 -11.48 -16.89 -26.75
C ILE A 11 -10.31 -15.99 -27.18
N GLY A 12 -9.41 -16.51 -28.03
CA GLY A 12 -8.24 -15.78 -28.52
C GLY A 12 -8.62 -14.54 -29.31
N ALA A 13 -9.59 -14.64 -30.23
CA ALA A 13 -10.09 -13.51 -31.00
C ALA A 13 -10.76 -12.44 -30.11
N SER A 14 -11.50 -12.85 -29.09
CA SER A 14 -12.15 -11.94 -28.14
C SER A 14 -11.14 -11.14 -27.30
N LEU A 15 -10.10 -11.80 -26.79
CA LEU A 15 -9.03 -11.12 -26.07
C LEU A 15 -8.22 -10.22 -27.02
N ALA A 16 -7.91 -10.69 -28.23
CA ALA A 16 -7.21 -9.89 -29.23
C ALA A 16 -8.00 -8.65 -29.65
N LEU A 17 -9.34 -8.74 -29.75
CA LEU A 17 -10.20 -7.60 -30.01
C LEU A 17 -10.10 -6.56 -28.90
N PHE A 18 -10.23 -6.98 -27.64
CA PHE A 18 -10.18 -6.05 -26.51
C PHE A 18 -8.79 -5.42 -26.37
N PHE A 19 -7.73 -6.23 -26.33
CA PHE A 19 -6.36 -5.71 -26.17
C PHE A 19 -5.88 -4.94 -27.40
N GLY A 20 -6.34 -5.31 -28.61
CA GLY A 20 -6.11 -4.56 -29.83
C GLY A 20 -6.76 -3.18 -29.79
N ALA A 21 -8.04 -3.10 -29.41
CA ALA A 21 -8.74 -1.83 -29.22
C ALA A 21 -8.08 -0.98 -28.12
N TYR A 22 -7.69 -1.60 -27.01
CA TYR A 22 -6.99 -0.93 -25.91
C TYR A 22 -5.64 -0.35 -26.35
N ALA A 23 -4.82 -1.14 -27.05
CA ALA A 23 -3.51 -0.73 -27.57
C ALA A 23 -3.64 0.38 -28.63
N LEU A 24 -4.64 0.26 -29.52
CA LEU A 24 -4.95 1.30 -30.50
C LEU A 24 -5.32 2.62 -29.82
N LEU A 25 -6.22 2.57 -28.83
CA LEU A 25 -6.63 3.75 -28.07
C LEU A 25 -5.47 4.35 -27.27
N LEU A 26 -4.58 3.53 -26.71
CA LEU A 26 -3.34 4.02 -26.11
C LEU A 26 -2.50 4.77 -27.15
N SER A 27 -2.26 4.20 -28.33
CA SER A 27 -1.49 4.83 -29.39
C SER A 27 -2.10 6.17 -29.84
N LEU A 28 -3.41 6.19 -30.12
CA LEU A 28 -4.14 7.38 -30.57
C LEU A 28 -4.21 8.50 -29.53
N THR A 29 -4.13 8.15 -28.24
CA THR A 29 -4.20 9.11 -27.14
C THR A 29 -2.84 9.46 -26.55
N LYS A 30 -1.75 9.04 -27.20
CA LYS A 30 -0.38 9.39 -26.79
C LYS A 30 -0.22 10.92 -26.77
N PRO A 31 0.37 11.51 -25.72
CA PRO A 31 0.62 12.94 -25.69
C PRO A 31 1.49 13.37 -26.86
N ARG A 32 1.16 14.52 -27.45
CA ARG A 32 1.92 15.07 -28.57
C ARG A 32 3.29 15.55 -28.10
N HIS A 33 4.28 15.47 -28.99
CA HIS A 33 5.59 16.05 -28.72
C HIS A 33 5.48 17.58 -28.60
N ILE A 34 6.18 18.16 -27.62
CA ILE A 34 6.19 19.59 -27.35
C ILE A 34 7.41 20.18 -28.04
N HIS A 35 7.20 21.19 -28.87
CA HIS A 35 8.29 22.01 -29.41
C HIS A 35 8.56 23.18 -28.45
N PRO A 36 9.81 23.40 -28.01
CA PRO A 36 10.16 24.54 -27.16
C PRO A 36 9.84 25.86 -27.86
N ALA A 37 9.29 26.81 -27.09
CA ALA A 37 9.29 28.21 -27.49
C ALA A 37 10.73 28.77 -27.45
N PRO A 38 11.02 29.92 -28.08
CA PRO A 38 12.31 30.58 -27.92
C PRO A 38 12.68 30.74 -26.44
N PRO A 39 13.97 30.62 -26.06
CA PRO A 39 14.41 30.80 -24.69
C PRO A 39 13.91 32.12 -24.09
N SER A 40 13.28 32.06 -22.92
CA SER A 40 12.72 33.24 -22.24
C SER A 40 12.91 33.14 -20.73
N GLN A 41 13.10 34.30 -20.09
CA GLN A 41 13.16 34.45 -18.63
C GLN A 41 11.77 34.66 -17.98
N ASP A 42 10.71 34.75 -18.80
CA ASP A 42 9.37 35.09 -18.32
C ASP A 42 8.69 33.88 -17.67
N LEU A 43 8.50 33.97 -16.35
CA LEU A 43 7.78 32.96 -15.58
C LEU A 43 6.27 33.16 -15.77
N SER A 44 5.60 32.15 -16.33
CA SER A 44 4.14 32.14 -16.49
C SER A 44 3.42 31.89 -15.15
N GLU A 45 2.10 32.10 -15.10
CA GLU A 45 1.30 32.01 -13.86
C GLU A 45 1.14 30.60 -13.29
N GLU A 46 1.44 29.55 -14.06
CA GLU A 46 1.28 28.18 -13.59
C GLU A 46 2.26 27.87 -12.43
N PRO A 47 1.79 27.27 -11.31
CA PRO A 47 2.66 26.90 -10.20
C PRO A 47 3.75 25.89 -10.61
N PRO A 48 4.89 25.81 -9.91
CA PRO A 48 6.00 24.95 -10.30
C PRO A 48 5.66 23.46 -10.41
N ALA A 49 4.76 22.93 -9.57
CA ALA A 49 4.28 21.55 -9.69
C ALA A 49 3.56 21.30 -11.04
N VAL A 50 2.78 22.26 -11.51
CA VAL A 50 2.06 22.19 -12.78
C VAL A 50 3.03 22.40 -13.94
N ALA A 51 3.99 23.31 -13.82
CA ALA A 51 5.07 23.47 -14.79
C ALA A 51 5.88 22.17 -14.95
N SER A 52 6.18 21.47 -13.84
CA SER A 52 6.84 20.16 -13.85
C SER A 52 6.02 19.10 -14.59
N LEU A 53 4.72 19.01 -14.29
CA LEU A 53 3.80 18.13 -15.01
C LEU A 53 3.83 18.39 -16.53
N LEU A 54 3.86 19.65 -16.95
CA LEU A 54 3.89 20.03 -18.36
C LEU A 54 5.24 19.74 -19.01
N GLY A 55 6.35 20.06 -18.33
CA GLY A 55 7.72 19.88 -18.83
C GLY A 55 8.16 18.42 -18.95
N THR A 56 7.56 17.52 -18.15
CA THR A 56 7.83 16.06 -18.17
C THR A 56 6.84 15.27 -19.01
N GLY A 57 6.02 15.95 -19.83
CA GLY A 57 5.10 15.29 -20.75
C GLY A 57 3.86 14.70 -20.06
N TRP A 58 3.24 15.49 -19.19
CA TRP A 58 2.03 15.16 -18.43
C TRP A 58 2.21 14.01 -17.42
N GLN A 59 3.41 13.91 -16.84
CA GLN A 59 3.72 12.98 -15.76
C GLN A 59 4.04 13.73 -14.46
N VAL A 60 3.57 13.23 -13.32
CA VAL A 60 3.97 13.79 -12.02
C VAL A 60 5.18 13.01 -11.52
N THR A 61 6.35 13.65 -11.54
CA THR A 61 7.63 13.16 -11.03
C THR A 61 7.95 13.74 -9.66
N GLU A 62 9.11 13.41 -9.11
CA GLU A 62 9.59 13.95 -7.84
C GLU A 62 9.86 15.45 -7.91
N ASP A 63 10.31 15.94 -9.08
CA ASP A 63 10.52 17.34 -9.42
C ASP A 63 9.33 18.23 -9.03
N ALA A 64 8.09 17.72 -9.11
CA ALA A 64 6.90 18.49 -8.73
C ALA A 64 6.86 18.79 -7.22
N ALA A 65 7.31 17.85 -6.38
CA ALA A 65 7.41 18.06 -4.94
C ALA A 65 8.59 18.97 -4.58
N GLU A 66 9.76 18.73 -5.19
CA GLU A 66 10.97 19.53 -5.00
C GLU A 66 10.74 20.99 -5.37
N ALA A 67 10.20 21.23 -6.57
CA ALA A 67 9.90 22.56 -7.07
C ALA A 67 8.90 23.29 -6.18
N THR A 68 7.89 22.59 -5.68
CA THR A 68 6.92 23.19 -4.76
C THR A 68 7.57 23.54 -3.41
N LEU A 69 8.46 22.71 -2.89
CA LEU A 69 9.18 23.00 -1.66
C LEU A 69 10.04 24.27 -1.82
N LEU A 70 10.75 24.40 -2.95
CA LEU A 70 11.53 25.58 -3.27
C LEU A 70 10.63 26.82 -3.47
N ASP A 71 9.48 26.68 -4.12
CA ASP A 71 8.52 27.79 -4.28
C ASP A 71 7.96 28.29 -2.95
N LEU A 72 7.73 27.39 -1.99
CA LEU A 72 7.37 27.78 -0.63
C LEU A 72 8.50 28.57 0.07
N GLY A 73 9.76 28.27 -0.26
CA GLY A 73 10.93 29.02 0.18
C GLY A 73 11.00 30.41 -0.43
N ALA A 74 10.89 30.48 -1.76
CA ALA A 74 10.79 31.70 -2.55
C ALA A 74 9.69 32.65 -2.03
N ARG A 75 8.53 32.09 -1.66
CA ARG A 75 7.40 32.84 -1.08
C ARG A 75 7.57 33.21 0.41
N GLY A 76 8.70 32.86 1.03
CA GLY A 76 9.04 33.21 2.42
C GLY A 76 8.33 32.40 3.50
N TYR A 77 7.63 31.31 3.16
CA TYR A 77 7.03 30.42 4.17
C TYR A 77 8.05 29.49 4.81
N LEU A 78 9.13 29.21 4.08
CA LEU A 78 10.24 28.37 4.50
C LEU A 78 11.55 29.13 4.26
N GLU A 79 12.56 28.90 5.09
CA GLU A 79 13.90 29.45 4.89
C GLU A 79 14.90 28.29 4.77
N PHE A 80 15.76 28.34 3.76
CA PHE A 80 16.77 27.32 3.51
C PHE A 80 18.13 27.81 4.01
N ARG A 81 18.69 27.15 5.01
CA ARG A 81 20.01 27.49 5.56
C ARG A 81 21.00 26.39 5.29
N GLN A 82 22.12 26.75 4.68
CA GLN A 82 23.24 25.86 4.43
C GLN A 82 24.41 26.28 5.33
N PRO A 83 24.75 25.50 6.36
CA PRO A 83 25.73 25.89 7.37
C PRO A 83 27.18 25.83 6.87
N ASP A 84 27.46 25.04 5.83
CA ASP A 84 28.79 24.85 5.25
C ASP A 84 28.71 24.75 3.72
N ASN A 85 29.82 24.41 3.05
CA ASN A 85 29.84 24.28 1.59
C ASN A 85 29.22 22.97 1.07
N ASP A 86 28.74 22.07 1.94
CA ASP A 86 28.10 20.81 1.54
C ASP A 86 26.57 21.01 1.41
N PRO A 87 25.99 20.93 0.20
CA PRO A 87 24.56 21.06 -0.01
C PRO A 87 23.73 20.06 0.81
N TYR A 88 24.27 18.86 1.13
CA TYR A 88 23.57 17.83 1.91
C TYR A 88 23.32 18.19 3.37
N HIS A 89 23.97 19.25 3.89
CA HIS A 89 23.75 19.79 5.22
C HIS A 89 22.72 20.93 5.25
N THR A 90 22.07 21.22 4.13
CA THR A 90 21.01 22.21 4.07
C THR A 90 19.82 21.81 4.95
N THR A 91 19.34 22.78 5.73
CA THR A 91 18.20 22.67 6.64
C THR A 91 17.09 23.62 6.20
N VAL A 92 15.84 23.20 6.41
CA VAL A 92 14.63 23.98 6.18
C VAL A 92 14.12 24.48 7.53
N HIS A 93 13.85 25.77 7.61
CA HIS A 93 13.37 26.46 8.80
C HIS A 93 11.96 26.97 8.53
N LEU A 94 11.03 26.72 9.45
CA LEU A 94 9.72 27.35 9.42
C LEU A 94 9.85 28.82 9.81
N THR A 95 9.37 29.74 8.97
CA THR A 95 9.48 31.19 9.25
C THR A 95 8.45 31.69 10.27
N GLY A 96 7.50 30.83 10.68
CA GLY A 96 6.39 31.19 11.57
C GLY A 96 5.26 31.97 10.88
N SER A 97 5.44 32.37 9.61
CA SER A 97 4.40 32.98 8.80
C SER A 97 3.28 31.97 8.49
N VAL A 98 2.02 32.38 8.63
CA VAL A 98 0.88 31.50 8.29
C VAL A 98 0.70 31.51 6.78
N PRO A 99 0.82 30.34 6.10
CA PRO A 99 0.69 30.33 4.65
C PRO A 99 -0.74 30.63 4.21
N ALA A 100 -0.91 31.65 3.36
CA ALA A 100 -2.19 32.02 2.77
C ALA A 100 -2.25 31.60 1.30
N GLY A 101 -3.43 31.20 0.83
CA GLY A 101 -3.66 30.90 -0.59
C GLY A 101 -2.92 29.66 -1.12
N LEU A 102 -2.52 28.72 -0.25
CA LEU A 102 -1.87 27.49 -0.71
C LEU A 102 -2.83 26.53 -1.41
N ASN A 103 -2.38 26.01 -2.56
CA ASN A 103 -2.99 24.87 -3.24
C ASN A 103 -2.93 23.61 -2.36
N ALA A 104 -3.70 22.57 -2.71
CA ALA A 104 -3.77 21.35 -1.92
C ALA A 104 -2.40 20.64 -1.78
N TYR A 105 -1.63 20.56 -2.88
CA TYR A 105 -0.30 19.95 -2.89
C TYR A 105 0.76 20.81 -2.18
N GLU A 106 0.69 22.14 -2.30
CA GLU A 106 1.54 23.08 -1.54
C GLU A 106 1.33 22.91 -0.04
N ARG A 107 0.07 22.85 0.40
CA ARG A 107 -0.27 22.61 1.80
C ARG A 107 0.23 21.26 2.28
N ARG A 108 0.16 20.22 1.44
CA ARG A 108 0.66 18.88 1.75
C ARG A 108 2.17 18.87 2.00
N ILE A 109 2.93 19.62 1.21
CA ILE A 109 4.38 19.71 1.35
C ILE A 109 4.74 20.55 2.57
N TYR A 110 4.11 21.71 2.74
CA TYR A 110 4.28 22.54 3.94
C TYR A 110 3.95 21.77 5.22
N GLN A 111 2.83 21.03 5.23
CA GLN A 111 2.43 20.22 6.39
C GLN A 111 3.44 19.12 6.67
N ARG A 112 4.03 18.49 5.64
CA ARG A 112 5.09 17.49 5.85
C ARG A 112 6.34 18.09 6.50
N VAL A 113 6.76 19.29 6.10
CA VAL A 113 7.87 20.01 6.77
C VAL A 113 7.47 20.30 8.22
N LYS A 114 6.26 20.81 8.44
CA LYS A 114 5.75 21.15 9.78
C LYS A 114 5.68 19.95 10.72
N ASP A 115 5.20 18.80 10.23
CA ASP A 115 5.04 17.58 11.03
C ASP A 115 6.39 16.95 11.41
N LEU A 116 7.40 17.14 10.57
CA LEU A 116 8.77 16.68 10.82
C LEU A 116 9.57 17.67 11.66
N ALA A 117 9.21 18.94 11.71
CA ALA A 117 9.99 19.98 12.36
C ALA A 117 10.19 19.73 13.86
N MET A 118 11.45 19.76 14.28
CA MET A 118 11.86 19.86 15.68
C MET A 118 12.38 21.28 15.89
N ASP A 119 11.76 22.00 16.83
CA ASP A 119 12.06 23.41 17.10
C ASP A 119 12.05 24.30 15.83
N GLY A 120 11.16 23.96 14.88
CA GLY A 120 11.02 24.68 13.62
C GLY A 120 12.03 24.30 12.53
N VAL A 121 12.90 23.32 12.75
CA VAL A 121 13.99 22.95 11.82
C VAL A 121 13.86 21.50 11.33
N VAL A 122 14.12 21.29 10.04
CA VAL A 122 14.18 19.97 9.39
C VAL A 122 15.39 19.89 8.45
N PRO A 123 16.33 18.95 8.62
CA PRO A 123 17.33 18.65 7.61
C PRO A 123 16.67 18.19 6.31
N LEU A 124 17.09 18.68 5.13
CA LEU A 124 16.44 18.32 3.86
C LEU A 124 16.41 16.80 3.63
N THR A 125 17.52 16.14 3.90
CA THR A 125 17.65 14.67 3.80
C THR A 125 16.79 13.88 4.81
N ALA A 126 16.18 14.54 5.79
CA ALA A 126 15.21 13.94 6.72
C ALA A 126 13.76 13.94 6.18
N MET A 127 13.51 14.60 5.04
CA MET A 127 12.19 14.65 4.38
C MET A 127 11.76 13.33 3.76
N THR A 128 12.69 12.38 3.61
CA THR A 128 12.44 11.03 3.07
C THR A 128 11.45 10.24 3.94
N PHE A 129 10.73 9.33 3.31
CA PHE A 129 9.82 8.42 4.01
C PHE A 129 10.57 7.26 4.65
N ARG A 130 10.00 6.72 5.72
CA ARG A 130 10.51 5.54 6.43
C ARG A 130 9.53 4.36 6.42
N ASP A 131 8.34 4.58 5.88
CA ASP A 131 7.31 3.58 5.64
C ASP A 131 6.85 3.63 4.17
N GLU A 132 6.86 2.47 3.50
CA GLU A 132 6.57 2.37 2.07
C GLU A 132 5.07 2.65 1.77
N LYS A 133 4.16 2.26 2.67
CA LYS A 133 2.73 2.49 2.49
C LYS A 133 2.41 3.98 2.57
N ALA A 134 2.97 4.66 3.56
CA ALA A 134 2.87 6.11 3.74
C ALA A 134 3.48 6.87 2.57
N ALA A 135 4.64 6.45 2.06
CA ALA A 135 5.23 7.03 0.86
C ALA A 135 4.29 6.90 -0.35
N LYS A 136 3.79 5.69 -0.62
CA LYS A 136 2.86 5.42 -1.74
C LYS A 136 1.55 6.19 -1.60
N SER A 137 0.96 6.26 -0.42
CA SER A 137 -0.30 6.98 -0.19
C SER A 137 -0.11 8.49 -0.38
N TRP A 138 1.00 9.05 0.15
CA TRP A 138 1.35 10.45 0.00
C TRP A 138 1.61 10.82 -1.47
N TRP A 139 2.42 10.04 -2.19
CA TRP A 139 2.67 10.25 -3.63
C TRP A 139 1.40 10.13 -4.47
N LYS A 140 0.51 9.18 -4.14
CA LYS A 140 -0.80 9.05 -4.80
C LYS A 140 -1.68 10.28 -4.58
N ALA A 141 -1.63 10.90 -3.39
CA ALA A 141 -2.38 12.09 -3.07
C ALA A 141 -1.80 13.34 -3.77
N LEU A 142 -0.48 13.55 -3.69
CA LEU A 142 0.21 14.64 -4.37
C LEU A 142 -0.08 14.62 -5.88
N ARG A 143 0.09 13.46 -6.52
CA ARG A 143 -0.21 13.29 -7.95
C ARG A 143 -1.64 13.66 -8.29
N ARG A 144 -2.60 13.25 -7.46
CA ARG A 144 -4.02 13.56 -7.67
C ARG A 144 -4.29 15.06 -7.57
N GLU A 145 -3.68 15.74 -6.60
CA GLU A 145 -3.84 17.17 -6.36
C GLU A 145 -3.25 18.02 -7.48
N VAL A 146 -2.04 17.69 -7.95
CA VAL A 146 -1.38 18.38 -9.07
C VAL A 146 -2.18 18.19 -10.38
N ILE A 147 -2.66 16.97 -10.64
CA ILE A 147 -3.51 16.70 -11.81
C ILE A 147 -4.84 17.45 -11.72
N ALA A 148 -5.45 17.51 -10.53
CA ALA A 148 -6.71 18.21 -10.34
C ALA A 148 -6.57 19.72 -10.64
N ASP A 149 -5.50 20.36 -10.16
CA ASP A 149 -5.19 21.77 -10.44
C ASP A 149 -4.92 22.00 -11.94
N SER A 150 -4.07 21.18 -12.57
CA SER A 150 -3.79 21.28 -14.01
C SER A 150 -5.04 21.12 -14.88
N ARG A 151 -5.96 20.22 -14.51
CA ARG A 151 -7.25 20.06 -15.20
C ARG A 151 -8.19 21.23 -14.95
N ALA A 152 -8.25 21.76 -13.73
CA ALA A 152 -9.07 22.93 -13.40
C ALA A 152 -8.65 24.16 -14.22
N ARG A 153 -7.35 24.27 -14.53
CA ARG A 153 -6.78 25.28 -15.43
C ARG A 153 -6.95 24.96 -16.92
N GLY A 154 -7.54 23.81 -17.27
CA GLY A 154 -7.72 23.39 -18.66
C GLY A 154 -6.44 22.99 -19.39
N LEU A 155 -5.34 22.73 -18.67
CA LEU A 155 -4.01 22.45 -19.22
C LEU A 155 -3.78 20.96 -19.49
N SER A 156 -4.53 20.08 -18.81
CA SER A 156 -4.48 18.64 -19.03
C SER A 156 -5.87 18.03 -19.05
N ARG A 157 -5.96 16.81 -19.57
CA ARG A 157 -7.18 16.01 -19.54
C ARG A 157 -6.84 14.53 -19.43
N ARG A 158 -7.80 13.72 -18.97
CA ARG A 158 -7.66 12.26 -18.95
C ARG A 158 -7.28 11.74 -20.32
N ARG A 159 -6.32 10.82 -20.35
CA ARG A 159 -5.99 10.08 -21.56
C ARG A 159 -7.20 9.29 -22.05
N PHE A 160 -7.80 8.49 -21.16
CA PHE A 160 -9.08 7.82 -21.37
C PHE A 160 -10.19 8.61 -20.69
N GLY A 161 -10.90 9.42 -21.48
CA GLY A 161 -12.10 10.11 -21.03
C GLY A 161 -13.29 9.15 -20.89
N PRO A 162 -14.43 9.62 -20.33
CA PRO A 162 -15.61 8.78 -20.12
C PRO A 162 -16.08 8.05 -21.38
N ALA A 163 -16.08 8.72 -22.54
CA ALA A 163 -16.48 8.12 -23.81
C ALA A 163 -15.59 6.94 -24.23
N ILE A 164 -14.27 7.04 -24.02
CA ILE A 164 -13.33 5.95 -24.34
C ILE A 164 -13.52 4.79 -23.38
N VAL A 165 -13.76 5.06 -22.10
CA VAL A 165 -14.04 4.02 -21.11
C VAL A 165 -15.35 3.29 -21.44
N VAL A 166 -16.42 4.03 -21.78
CA VAL A 166 -17.70 3.44 -22.20
C VAL A 166 -17.51 2.57 -23.45
N LEU A 167 -16.76 3.05 -24.44
CA LEU A 167 -16.42 2.27 -25.62
C LEU A 167 -15.67 0.97 -25.27
N LEU A 168 -14.65 1.05 -24.41
CA LEU A 168 -13.90 -0.13 -23.98
C LEU A 168 -14.74 -1.10 -23.14
N VAL A 169 -15.68 -0.60 -22.33
CA VAL A 169 -16.64 -1.44 -21.60
C VAL A 169 -17.60 -2.13 -22.56
N ALA A 170 -18.05 -1.46 -23.62
CA ALA A 170 -18.85 -2.09 -24.67
C ALA A 170 -18.05 -3.18 -25.41
N VAL A 171 -16.78 -2.92 -25.75
CA VAL A 171 -15.87 -3.92 -26.34
C VAL A 171 -15.62 -5.07 -25.37
N ALA A 172 -15.48 -4.80 -24.07
CA ALA A 172 -15.37 -5.81 -23.02
C ALA A 172 -16.60 -6.72 -22.97
N ALA A 173 -17.81 -6.17 -23.13
CA ALA A 173 -19.05 -6.96 -23.17
C ALA A 173 -19.07 -7.90 -24.39
N VAL A 174 -18.66 -7.41 -25.57
CA VAL A 174 -18.56 -8.24 -26.79
C VAL A 174 -17.50 -9.33 -26.62
N ALA A 175 -16.33 -8.99 -26.07
CA ALA A 175 -15.27 -9.95 -25.80
C ALA A 175 -15.70 -11.01 -24.76
N ALA A 176 -16.37 -10.60 -23.68
CA ALA A 176 -16.91 -11.52 -22.68
C ALA A 176 -17.96 -12.46 -23.28
N ALA A 177 -18.83 -11.98 -24.17
CA ALA A 177 -19.79 -12.82 -24.88
C ALA A 177 -19.08 -13.86 -25.78
N GLY A 178 -18.01 -13.49 -26.48
CA GLY A 178 -17.21 -14.42 -27.29
C GLY A 178 -16.45 -15.46 -26.46
N ILE A 179 -15.92 -15.07 -25.28
CA ILE A 179 -15.32 -16.00 -24.31
C ILE A 179 -16.38 -16.97 -23.78
N THR A 180 -17.56 -16.46 -23.43
CA THR A 180 -18.69 -17.25 -22.95
C THR A 180 -19.18 -18.25 -24.00
N TYR A 181 -19.22 -17.84 -25.27
CA TYR A 181 -19.55 -18.74 -26.37
C TYR A 181 -18.51 -19.87 -26.50
N GLY A 182 -17.21 -19.55 -26.45
CA GLY A 182 -16.15 -20.56 -26.48
C GLY A 182 -16.25 -21.56 -25.33
N PHE A 183 -16.47 -21.07 -24.11
CA PHE A 183 -16.57 -21.90 -22.91
C PHE A 183 -17.87 -22.72 -22.86
N GLY A 184 -19.00 -22.11 -23.19
CA GLY A 184 -20.29 -22.78 -23.26
C GLY A 184 -20.33 -23.84 -24.35
N HIS A 185 -19.77 -23.57 -25.53
CA HIS A 185 -19.71 -24.55 -26.62
C HIS A 185 -18.85 -25.78 -26.28
N TRP A 186 -17.81 -25.61 -25.46
CA TRP A 186 -17.03 -26.71 -24.89
C TRP A 186 -17.84 -27.51 -23.85
N ALA A 187 -18.48 -26.81 -22.91
CA ALA A 187 -19.26 -27.41 -21.84
C ALA A 187 -20.44 -28.23 -22.37
N PHE A 188 -21.20 -27.69 -23.34
CA PHE A 188 -22.33 -28.40 -23.97
C PHE A 188 -21.94 -29.68 -24.73
N ARG A 189 -20.67 -29.83 -25.13
CA ARG A 189 -20.19 -31.03 -25.84
C ARG A 189 -19.61 -32.11 -24.92
N THR A 190 -19.39 -31.81 -23.65
CA THR A 190 -18.78 -32.75 -22.71
C THR A 190 -19.88 -33.41 -21.87
N PRO A 191 -20.20 -34.71 -22.05
CA PRO A 191 -21.48 -35.28 -21.60
C PRO A 191 -21.72 -35.40 -20.09
N ASP A 192 -20.71 -35.23 -19.24
CA ASP A 192 -20.74 -35.72 -17.86
C ASP A 192 -21.19 -34.72 -16.78
N LYS A 193 -21.45 -33.42 -17.08
CA LYS A 193 -21.66 -32.40 -16.03
C LYS A 193 -22.75 -31.34 -16.28
N ARG A 194 -23.87 -31.73 -16.89
CA ARG A 194 -24.98 -30.83 -17.29
C ARG A 194 -25.54 -29.84 -16.24
N GLY A 195 -25.33 -30.05 -14.94
CA GLY A 195 -25.79 -29.15 -13.87
C GLY A 195 -24.80 -28.03 -13.51
N ASP A 196 -23.50 -28.33 -13.46
CA ASP A 196 -22.44 -27.38 -13.07
C ASP A 196 -22.02 -26.46 -14.23
N ASP A 197 -22.32 -26.87 -15.47
CA ASP A 197 -21.82 -26.25 -16.69
C ASP A 197 -22.48 -24.88 -17.02
N LEU A 198 -23.75 -24.68 -16.66
CA LEU A 198 -24.44 -23.40 -16.86
C LEU A 198 -23.92 -22.34 -15.88
N GLU A 199 -23.74 -22.71 -14.61
CA GLU A 199 -23.15 -21.84 -13.59
C GLU A 199 -21.71 -21.48 -13.93
N ALA A 200 -20.91 -22.45 -14.40
CA ALA A 200 -19.54 -22.20 -14.86
C ALA A 200 -19.48 -21.27 -16.08
N THR A 201 -20.41 -21.40 -17.03
CA THR A 201 -20.49 -20.55 -18.22
C THR A 201 -20.91 -19.11 -17.88
N ILE A 202 -21.91 -18.94 -17.02
CA ILE A 202 -22.34 -17.63 -16.52
C ILE A 202 -21.23 -17.00 -15.66
N GLY A 203 -20.58 -17.80 -14.81
CA GLY A 203 -19.44 -17.38 -14.01
C GLY A 203 -18.29 -16.86 -14.88
N ALA A 204 -17.93 -17.58 -15.95
CA ALA A 204 -16.92 -17.15 -16.91
C ALA A 204 -17.30 -15.82 -17.59
N ALA A 205 -18.57 -15.62 -17.95
CA ALA A 205 -19.07 -14.37 -18.53
C ALA A 205 -18.90 -13.17 -17.56
N VAL A 206 -19.34 -13.34 -16.31
CA VAL A 206 -19.30 -12.29 -15.29
C VAL A 206 -17.85 -11.97 -14.92
N ILE A 207 -17.01 -12.98 -14.69
CA ILE A 207 -15.61 -12.79 -14.32
C ILE A 207 -14.83 -12.12 -15.45
N SER A 208 -14.98 -12.59 -16.70
CA SER A 208 -14.29 -12.00 -17.85
C SER A 208 -14.75 -10.57 -18.12
N PHE A 209 -16.05 -10.29 -18.07
CA PHE A 209 -16.58 -8.94 -18.23
C PHE A 209 -16.10 -8.00 -17.12
N ALA A 210 -16.18 -8.43 -15.84
CA ALA A 210 -15.73 -7.64 -14.70
C ALA A 210 -14.23 -7.33 -14.78
N TRP A 211 -13.41 -8.33 -15.15
CA TRP A 211 -11.97 -8.16 -15.31
C TRP A 211 -11.62 -7.19 -16.45
N LEU A 212 -12.19 -7.39 -17.65
CA LEU A 212 -11.96 -6.50 -18.79
C LEU A 212 -12.47 -5.08 -18.53
N SER A 213 -13.61 -4.92 -17.86
CA SER A 213 -14.13 -3.62 -17.45
C SER A 213 -13.22 -2.92 -16.43
N THR A 214 -12.61 -3.68 -15.53
CA THR A 214 -11.60 -3.15 -14.59
C THR A 214 -10.36 -2.66 -15.32
N VAL A 215 -9.89 -3.41 -16.34
CA VAL A 215 -8.77 -3.00 -17.21
C VAL A 215 -9.13 -1.74 -18.00
N ALA A 216 -10.36 -1.65 -18.52
CA ALA A 216 -10.88 -0.48 -19.25
C ALA A 216 -10.94 0.78 -18.38
N GLY A 217 -11.32 0.64 -17.10
CA GLY A 217 -11.43 1.75 -16.13
C GLY A 217 -10.10 2.19 -15.51
N ARG A 218 -8.98 1.52 -15.81
CA ARG A 218 -7.66 1.83 -15.24
C ARG A 218 -7.21 3.24 -15.63
N TYR A 219 -6.61 3.94 -14.66
CA TYR A 219 -5.98 5.24 -14.91
C TYR A 219 -4.73 5.09 -15.79
N ASN A 220 -4.77 5.67 -17.00
CA ASN A 220 -3.72 5.57 -18.02
C ASN A 220 -2.90 6.86 -18.21
N GLY A 221 -2.92 7.75 -17.22
CA GLY A 221 -2.22 9.03 -17.27
C GLY A 221 -3.06 10.19 -17.79
N GLU A 222 -2.40 11.35 -17.87
CA GLU A 222 -2.92 12.57 -18.49
C GLU A 222 -2.47 12.67 -19.96
N ARG A 223 -3.18 13.53 -20.70
CA ARG A 223 -2.80 13.97 -22.04
C ARG A 223 -3.04 15.46 -22.21
N ASP A 224 -2.51 15.97 -23.30
CA ASP A 224 -2.48 17.38 -23.64
C ASP A 224 -3.84 17.97 -24.05
N THR A 225 -4.01 19.26 -23.73
CA THR A 225 -5.01 20.18 -24.30
C THR A 225 -4.30 21.21 -25.19
N ALA A 226 -5.05 22.00 -25.97
CA ALA A 226 -4.43 23.05 -26.79
C ALA A 226 -3.70 24.10 -25.93
N ALA A 227 -4.35 24.58 -24.86
CA ALA A 227 -3.75 25.49 -23.89
C ALA A 227 -2.56 24.85 -23.17
N GLY A 228 -2.68 23.58 -22.77
CA GLY A 228 -1.60 22.83 -22.14
C GLY A 228 -0.34 22.71 -22.98
N ARG A 229 -0.48 22.46 -24.29
CA ARG A 229 0.68 22.42 -25.20
C ARG A 229 1.37 23.78 -25.34
N GLN A 230 0.60 24.86 -25.39
CA GLN A 230 1.15 26.21 -25.47
C GLN A 230 1.90 26.56 -24.18
N ALA A 231 1.32 26.26 -23.02
CA ALA A 231 1.97 26.45 -21.73
C ALA A 231 3.24 25.60 -21.61
N ALA A 232 3.18 24.32 -21.99
CA ALA A 232 4.35 23.45 -21.99
C ALA A 232 5.47 23.95 -22.92
N SER A 233 5.13 24.47 -24.09
CA SER A 233 6.09 25.08 -25.02
C SER A 233 6.81 26.29 -24.40
N ARG A 234 6.08 27.17 -23.69
CA ARG A 234 6.68 28.29 -22.94
C ARG A 234 7.62 27.79 -21.83
N TRP A 235 7.18 26.81 -21.05
CA TRP A 235 8.01 26.23 -19.99
C TRP A 235 9.28 25.55 -20.52
N MET A 236 9.22 24.94 -21.69
CA MET A 236 10.42 24.41 -22.36
C MET A 236 11.37 25.53 -22.82
N GLY A 237 10.86 26.69 -23.25
CA GLY A 237 11.69 27.88 -23.49
C GLY A 237 12.37 28.40 -22.21
N VAL A 238 11.65 28.42 -21.09
CA VAL A 238 12.24 28.77 -19.77
C VAL A 238 13.33 27.77 -19.37
N ARG A 239 13.10 26.48 -19.58
CA ARG A 239 14.10 25.42 -19.34
C ARG A 239 15.38 25.66 -20.14
N ASP A 240 15.25 25.99 -21.42
CA ASP A 240 16.39 26.22 -22.30
C ASP A 240 17.16 27.49 -21.89
N TRP A 241 16.47 28.56 -21.47
CA TRP A 241 17.09 29.76 -20.92
C TRP A 241 17.85 29.48 -19.61
N LEU A 242 17.26 28.75 -18.68
CA LEU A 242 17.90 28.35 -17.41
C LEU A 242 19.14 27.49 -17.66
N ARG A 243 19.07 26.55 -18.60
CA ARG A 243 20.21 25.70 -18.97
C ARG A 243 21.33 26.45 -19.68
N GLY A 244 21.04 27.60 -20.27
CA GLY A 244 22.05 28.49 -20.84
C GLY A 244 22.98 29.12 -19.80
N HIS A 245 22.63 29.07 -18.51
CA HIS A 245 23.46 29.58 -17.42
C HIS A 245 24.35 28.47 -16.84
N GLU A 246 25.65 28.52 -17.11
CA GLU A 246 26.60 27.44 -16.78
C GLU A 246 26.55 27.00 -15.31
N ALA A 247 26.44 27.94 -14.37
CA ALA A 247 26.45 27.66 -12.93
C ALA A 247 25.07 27.25 -12.37
N PHE A 248 23.99 27.38 -13.13
CA PHE A 248 22.63 27.21 -12.59
C PHE A 248 22.35 25.76 -12.16
N ALA A 249 22.90 24.79 -12.89
CA ALA A 249 22.73 23.37 -12.58
C ALA A 249 23.36 22.96 -11.24
N ASP A 250 24.38 23.69 -10.80
CA ASP A 250 25.17 23.37 -9.62
C ASP A 250 24.71 24.12 -8.36
N LEU A 251 23.67 24.97 -8.47
CA LEU A 251 23.14 25.73 -7.36
C LEU A 251 22.57 24.83 -6.26
N PRO A 252 22.92 25.08 -4.98
CA PRO A 252 22.33 24.35 -3.85
C PRO A 252 20.89 24.81 -3.57
N PRO A 253 20.10 24.05 -2.79
CA PRO A 253 18.74 24.44 -2.42
C PRO A 253 18.65 25.80 -1.70
N SER A 254 19.69 26.16 -0.94
CA SER A 254 19.80 27.45 -0.24
C SER A 254 19.86 28.66 -1.18
N ALA A 255 20.25 28.44 -2.46
CA ALA A 255 20.28 29.49 -3.48
C ALA A 255 18.90 30.04 -3.81
N VAL A 256 17.81 29.45 -3.30
CA VAL A 256 16.44 30.00 -3.40
C VAL A 256 16.35 31.40 -2.80
N GLY A 257 17.18 31.74 -1.81
CA GLY A 257 17.24 33.10 -1.26
C GLY A 257 17.75 34.15 -2.26
N LEU A 258 18.46 33.74 -3.31
CA LEU A 258 19.01 34.63 -4.34
C LEU A 258 18.26 34.51 -5.68
N TRP A 259 17.99 33.27 -6.11
CA TRP A 259 17.34 32.98 -7.37
C TRP A 259 15.81 32.92 -7.26
N ASP A 260 15.27 33.00 -6.05
CA ASP A 260 13.84 33.07 -5.77
C ASP A 260 13.08 31.95 -6.53
N ARG A 261 11.92 32.27 -7.11
CA ARG A 261 11.09 31.34 -7.88
C ARG A 261 11.81 30.71 -9.08
N TYR A 262 12.87 31.30 -9.62
CA TYR A 262 13.61 30.69 -10.73
C TYR A 262 14.21 29.33 -10.35
N LEU A 263 14.69 29.18 -9.10
CA LEU A 263 15.22 27.89 -8.65
C LEU A 263 14.11 26.83 -8.57
N ALA A 264 12.91 27.21 -8.13
CA ALA A 264 11.74 26.34 -8.10
C ALA A 264 11.33 25.86 -9.50
N TYR A 265 11.25 26.77 -10.48
CA TYR A 265 10.96 26.39 -11.86
C TYR A 265 12.12 25.63 -12.52
N GLY A 266 13.36 25.91 -12.11
CA GLY A 266 14.53 25.12 -12.49
C GLY A 266 14.43 23.67 -12.06
N ALA A 267 14.04 23.43 -10.80
CA ALA A 267 13.77 22.08 -10.30
C ALA A 267 12.61 21.43 -11.07
N ALA A 268 11.51 22.16 -11.27
CA ALA A 268 10.34 21.67 -12.00
C ALA A 268 10.68 21.15 -13.41
N LEU A 269 11.65 21.79 -14.07
CA LEU A 269 12.02 21.53 -15.47
C LEU A 269 13.31 20.68 -15.61
N GLY A 270 13.85 20.17 -14.49
CA GLY A 270 15.06 19.34 -14.48
C GLY A 270 16.31 20.12 -14.95
N ALA A 271 16.47 21.34 -14.44
CA ALA A 271 17.63 22.21 -14.67
C ALA A 271 18.54 22.35 -13.43
N THR A 272 18.14 21.89 -12.24
CA THR A 272 18.90 22.05 -10.97
C THR A 272 19.44 20.71 -10.44
N ARG A 273 20.58 20.25 -10.97
CA ARG A 273 21.14 18.93 -10.62
C ARG A 273 21.48 18.81 -9.13
N THR A 274 22.18 19.80 -8.56
CA THR A 274 22.62 19.76 -7.15
C THR A 274 21.43 19.84 -6.20
N ALA A 275 20.48 20.76 -6.43
CA ALA A 275 19.31 20.88 -5.57
C ALA A 275 18.45 19.61 -5.56
N SER A 276 18.18 19.02 -6.73
CA SER A 276 17.41 17.77 -6.84
C SER A 276 18.13 16.56 -6.25
N ALA A 277 19.48 16.54 -6.27
CA ALA A 277 20.23 15.47 -5.60
C ALA A 277 20.17 15.52 -4.07
N VAL A 278 19.82 16.67 -3.49
CA VAL A 278 19.70 16.87 -2.04
C VAL A 278 18.26 16.75 -1.54
N ILE A 279 17.29 17.27 -2.30
CA ILE A 279 15.87 17.24 -1.94
C ILE A 279 15.30 15.88 -2.34
N ASP A 280 15.42 14.89 -1.45
CA ASP A 280 14.81 13.57 -1.62
C ASP A 280 13.54 13.48 -0.75
N MET A 281 12.38 13.34 -1.39
CA MET A 281 11.09 13.06 -0.75
C MET A 281 10.58 11.65 -1.09
N GLY A 282 11.47 10.80 -1.58
CA GLY A 282 11.27 9.39 -1.84
C GLY A 282 11.41 8.53 -0.59
N MET A 283 11.70 7.25 -0.83
CA MET A 283 11.92 6.25 0.22
C MET A 283 13.35 6.36 0.75
N GLY A 284 13.52 6.63 2.04
CA GLY A 284 14.84 6.86 2.62
C GLY A 284 15.77 5.65 2.66
N ASP A 285 17.06 5.89 2.83
CA ASP A 285 18.05 4.84 3.05
C ASP A 285 17.95 4.29 4.48
N ARG A 286 17.49 3.03 4.59
CA ARG A 286 17.37 2.33 5.89
C ARG A 286 18.68 2.23 6.68
N THR A 287 19.84 2.39 6.05
CA THR A 287 21.16 2.28 6.71
C THR A 287 21.65 3.60 7.31
N ARG A 288 21.06 4.73 6.93
CA ARG A 288 21.41 6.07 7.42
C ARG A 288 20.12 6.85 7.67
N VAL A 289 19.68 6.85 8.91
CA VAL A 289 18.38 7.40 9.29
C VAL A 289 18.58 8.58 10.24
N TRP A 290 17.77 9.61 10.07
CA TRP A 290 17.77 10.74 11.00
C TRP A 290 17.02 10.41 12.29
N SER A 291 17.54 10.87 13.41
CA SER A 291 16.89 10.77 14.72
C SER A 291 16.71 12.16 15.31
N THR A 292 15.61 12.32 16.05
CA THR A 292 15.36 13.46 16.92
C THR A 292 15.52 13.09 18.40
N PHE A 293 15.83 11.83 18.71
CA PHE A 293 16.03 11.40 20.08
C PHE A 293 17.20 12.16 20.72
N GLY A 294 17.04 12.58 21.98
CA GLY A 294 18.02 13.44 22.66
C GLY A 294 17.90 14.94 22.38
N GLY A 295 16.88 15.38 21.63
CA GLY A 295 16.52 16.80 21.50
C GLY A 295 17.24 17.56 20.38
N THR A 296 18.07 16.89 19.58
CA THR A 296 18.70 17.48 18.40
C THR A 296 18.71 16.51 17.23
N TRP A 297 18.56 17.05 16.02
CA TRP A 297 18.73 16.27 14.80
C TRP A 297 20.14 15.71 14.67
N HIS A 298 20.23 14.39 14.51
CA HIS A 298 21.50 13.74 14.18
C HIS A 298 21.27 12.50 13.32
N ARG A 299 22.27 12.11 12.54
CA ARG A 299 22.21 10.92 11.68
C ARG A 299 22.72 9.70 12.42
N VAL A 300 21.94 8.62 12.36
CA VAL A 300 22.29 7.32 12.94
C VAL A 300 22.52 6.31 11.83
N ARG A 301 23.68 5.64 11.87
CA ARG A 301 23.99 4.52 10.96
C ARG A 301 23.45 3.22 11.54
N VAL A 302 22.59 2.55 10.78
CA VAL A 302 21.96 1.29 11.19
C VAL A 302 22.65 0.10 10.53
N ARG A 303 23.17 -0.82 11.35
CA ARG A 303 23.66 -2.11 10.88
C ARG A 303 22.56 -3.17 10.98
N TYR A 304 22.34 -3.92 9.89
CA TYR A 304 21.37 -5.02 9.80
C TYR A 304 22.11 -6.36 9.78
N PRO A 305 22.27 -7.04 10.92
CA PRO A 305 22.99 -8.32 10.99
C PRO A 305 22.12 -9.47 10.45
N SER A 306 22.75 -10.41 9.73
CA SER A 306 22.07 -11.58 9.14
C SER A 306 22.58 -12.92 9.70
N SER A 307 23.43 -12.92 10.72
CA SER A 307 24.06 -14.14 11.25
C SER A 307 23.03 -15.15 11.78
N GLY A 308 23.34 -16.46 11.71
CA GLY A 308 22.42 -17.53 12.12
C GLY A 308 22.06 -17.60 13.62
N ARG A 309 22.56 -16.69 14.45
CA ARG A 309 22.13 -16.49 15.86
C ARG A 309 21.09 -15.38 16.03
N TYR A 310 21.09 -14.44 15.09
CA TYR A 310 20.32 -13.21 15.20
C TYR A 310 18.84 -13.59 15.30
N GLY A 311 18.09 -12.94 16.19
CA GLY A 311 16.65 -13.14 16.40
C GLY A 311 16.18 -14.55 16.77
N GLU A 312 17.08 -15.51 16.97
CA GLU A 312 16.71 -16.88 17.31
C GLU A 312 16.17 -16.99 18.74
N THR A 313 15.36 -18.02 18.99
CA THR A 313 14.86 -18.33 20.33
C THR A 313 15.92 -19.07 21.14
N ALA A 314 15.92 -18.88 22.46
CA ALA A 314 16.87 -19.54 23.34
C ALA A 314 16.87 -21.08 23.22
N PRO A 315 15.73 -21.79 23.17
CA PRO A 315 15.73 -23.25 23.01
C PRO A 315 16.48 -23.71 21.74
N LYS A 316 16.31 -22.99 20.62
CA LYS A 316 16.96 -23.32 19.36
C LYS A 316 18.48 -23.05 19.39
N LEU A 317 18.90 -21.98 20.07
CA LEU A 317 20.33 -21.69 20.27
C LEU A 317 21.00 -22.70 21.20
N VAL A 318 20.33 -23.10 22.30
CA VAL A 318 20.82 -24.16 23.19
C VAL A 318 20.94 -25.48 22.44
N PHE A 319 19.89 -25.90 21.71
CA PHE A 319 19.91 -27.13 20.91
C PHE A 319 21.07 -27.12 19.90
N ARG A 320 21.25 -26.02 19.17
CA ARG A 320 22.37 -25.86 18.23
C ARG A 320 23.73 -25.93 18.93
N GLY A 321 23.87 -25.28 20.08
CA GLY A 321 25.10 -25.29 20.87
C GLY A 321 25.44 -26.69 21.39
N VAL A 322 24.46 -27.41 21.92
CA VAL A 322 24.61 -28.80 22.37
C VAL A 322 24.96 -29.71 21.20
N LEU A 323 24.26 -29.60 20.07
CA LEU A 323 24.54 -30.41 18.88
C LEU A 323 25.97 -30.19 18.36
N LEU A 324 26.40 -28.93 18.23
CA LEU A 324 27.79 -28.59 17.84
C LEU A 324 28.81 -29.09 18.87
N GLY A 325 28.47 -29.02 20.16
CA GLY A 325 29.28 -29.56 21.25
C GLY A 325 29.47 -31.06 21.14
N VAL A 326 28.38 -31.81 20.96
CA VAL A 326 28.39 -33.27 20.81
C VAL A 326 29.19 -33.68 19.57
N ILE A 327 28.92 -33.06 18.41
CA ILE A 327 29.67 -33.33 17.17
C ILE A 327 31.16 -33.02 17.35
N GLY A 328 31.50 -31.87 17.92
CA GLY A 328 32.88 -31.48 18.19
C GLY A 328 33.59 -32.46 19.13
N TYR A 329 32.92 -32.91 20.19
CA TYR A 329 33.43 -33.92 21.11
C TYR A 329 33.71 -35.25 20.40
N PHE A 330 32.78 -35.76 19.59
CA PHE A 330 32.97 -37.01 18.85
C PHE A 330 34.12 -36.91 17.83
N ILE A 331 34.21 -35.79 17.10
CA ILE A 331 35.31 -35.56 16.15
C ILE A 331 36.65 -35.48 16.88
N ALA A 332 36.73 -34.73 17.99
CA ALA A 332 37.97 -34.61 18.76
C ALA A 332 38.38 -35.94 19.40
N ARG A 333 37.40 -36.71 19.92
CA ARG A 333 37.66 -37.96 20.64
C ARG A 333 37.96 -39.13 19.72
N TYR A 334 37.27 -39.24 18.59
CA TYR A 334 37.31 -40.42 17.71
C TYR A 334 37.77 -40.12 16.28
N GLY A 335 38.06 -38.86 15.93
CA GLY A 335 38.48 -38.50 14.57
C GLY A 335 39.79 -39.17 14.12
N HIS A 336 40.70 -39.44 15.06
CA HIS A 336 41.92 -40.20 14.81
C HIS A 336 41.63 -41.64 14.36
N VAL A 337 40.59 -42.29 14.91
CA VAL A 337 40.20 -43.67 14.57
C VAL A 337 39.83 -43.79 13.09
N VAL A 338 39.20 -42.76 12.51
CA VAL A 338 38.86 -42.74 11.08
C VAL A 338 40.13 -42.68 10.21
N VAL A 339 41.14 -41.91 10.65
CA VAL A 339 42.44 -41.85 9.98
C VAL A 339 43.18 -43.18 10.11
N ASP A 340 43.16 -43.79 11.30
CA ASP A 340 43.81 -45.07 11.57
C ASP A 340 43.19 -46.21 10.75
N ILE A 341 41.86 -46.28 10.63
CA ILE A 341 41.15 -47.24 9.77
C ILE A 341 41.47 -46.99 8.29
N ALA A 342 41.51 -45.73 7.86
CA ALA A 342 41.87 -45.41 6.47
C ALA A 342 43.31 -45.83 6.13
N MET A 343 44.24 -45.74 7.09
CA MET A 343 45.63 -46.19 6.94
C MET A 343 45.79 -47.72 6.91
N GLN A 344 44.78 -48.50 7.30
CA GLN A 344 44.77 -49.95 7.15
C GLN A 344 44.45 -50.41 5.71
N ILE A 345 44.09 -49.49 4.82
CA ILE A 345 43.81 -49.78 3.42
C ILE A 345 45.12 -49.68 2.63
N ASP A 346 45.56 -50.78 2.00
CA ASP A 346 46.85 -50.87 1.27
C ASP A 346 47.06 -49.76 0.23
N ALA A 347 46.00 -49.36 -0.48
CA ALA A 347 46.06 -48.26 -1.45
C ALA A 347 46.37 -46.89 -0.82
N VAL A 348 46.00 -46.68 0.46
CA VAL A 348 46.20 -45.42 1.19
C VAL A 348 47.55 -45.42 1.90
N SER A 349 47.95 -46.54 2.50
CA SER A 349 49.27 -46.66 3.16
C SER A 349 50.43 -46.61 2.17
N ALA A 350 50.23 -47.07 0.93
CA ALA A 350 51.20 -46.95 -0.16
C ALA A 350 51.15 -45.58 -0.89
N SER A 351 50.26 -44.67 -0.49
CA SER A 351 50.08 -43.37 -1.16
C SER A 351 51.04 -42.30 -0.63
N ALA A 352 51.21 -41.23 -1.42
CA ALA A 352 51.97 -40.04 -1.01
C ALA A 352 51.37 -39.31 0.22
N PHE A 353 50.18 -39.68 0.68
CA PHE A 353 49.50 -39.07 1.83
C PHE A 353 49.87 -39.70 3.19
N ALA A 354 50.49 -40.89 3.21
CA ALA A 354 50.84 -41.60 4.44
C ALA A 354 51.72 -40.79 5.44
N PRO A 355 52.73 -40.01 4.99
CA PRO A 355 53.55 -39.19 5.91
C PRO A 355 52.76 -38.09 6.64
N PHE A 356 51.60 -37.70 6.11
CA PHE A 356 50.78 -36.62 6.65
C PHE A 356 49.69 -37.12 7.62
N ALA A 357 49.57 -38.44 7.85
CA ALA A 357 48.54 -39.05 8.70
C ALA A 357 48.46 -38.45 10.12
N GLY A 358 49.62 -38.20 10.75
CA GLY A 358 49.67 -37.58 12.08
C GLY A 358 49.20 -36.12 12.05
N LEU A 359 49.54 -35.38 10.99
CA LEU A 359 49.12 -33.99 10.81
C LEU A 359 47.62 -33.89 10.51
N THR A 360 47.07 -34.78 9.68
CA THR A 360 45.62 -34.81 9.41
C THR A 360 44.82 -35.19 10.65
N SER A 361 45.28 -36.18 11.43
CA SER A 361 44.66 -36.55 12.72
C SER A 361 44.69 -35.39 13.73
N ALA A 362 45.82 -34.67 13.83
CA ALA A 362 45.93 -33.48 14.67
C ALA A 362 44.97 -32.36 14.21
N LEU A 363 44.87 -32.09 12.91
CA LEU A 363 43.94 -31.08 12.36
C LEU A 363 42.48 -31.43 12.62
N ILE A 364 42.08 -32.70 12.45
CA ILE A 364 40.71 -33.17 12.75
C ILE A 364 40.42 -32.99 14.24
N THR A 365 41.37 -33.33 15.11
CA THR A 365 41.21 -33.17 16.57
C THR A 365 41.05 -31.70 16.95
N VAL A 366 41.87 -30.80 16.38
CA VAL A 366 41.76 -29.36 16.60
C VAL A 366 40.42 -28.83 16.09
N ALA A 367 39.97 -29.25 14.91
CA ALA A 367 38.67 -28.86 14.37
C ALA A 367 37.51 -29.29 15.29
N GLY A 368 37.56 -30.52 15.81
CA GLY A 368 36.62 -31.02 16.81
C GLY A 368 36.63 -30.20 18.10
N ALA A 369 37.81 -29.87 18.63
CA ALA A 369 37.96 -29.04 19.83
C ALA A 369 37.40 -27.62 19.62
N VAL A 370 37.66 -27.00 18.46
CA VAL A 370 37.09 -25.69 18.11
C VAL A 370 35.57 -25.74 18.02
N LEU A 371 34.99 -26.78 17.42
CA LEU A 371 33.54 -26.99 17.38
C LEU A 371 32.93 -27.17 18.77
N LEU A 372 33.59 -27.95 19.63
CA LEU A 372 33.18 -28.16 21.02
C LEU A 372 33.18 -26.83 21.80
N LEU A 373 34.27 -26.07 21.71
CA LEU A 373 34.38 -24.76 22.36
C LEU A 373 33.33 -23.78 21.84
N ASN A 374 33.04 -23.78 20.53
CA ASN A 374 31.99 -22.96 19.94
C ASN A 374 30.58 -23.36 20.43
N GLY A 375 30.34 -24.68 20.57
CA GLY A 375 29.11 -25.23 21.14
C GLY A 375 28.92 -24.79 22.59
N CYS A 376 29.92 -25.00 23.45
CA CYS A 376 29.94 -24.55 24.83
C CYS A 376 29.75 -23.02 24.94
N TYR A 377 30.48 -22.24 24.14
CA TYR A 377 30.34 -20.79 24.09
C TYR A 377 28.91 -20.35 23.75
N THR A 378 28.28 -21.00 22.76
CA THR A 378 26.89 -20.73 22.36
C THR A 378 25.93 -21.01 23.50
N VAL A 379 26.07 -22.14 24.20
CA VAL A 379 25.21 -22.49 25.35
C VAL A 379 25.39 -21.50 26.49
N VAL A 380 26.62 -21.24 26.92
CA VAL A 380 26.93 -20.31 28.02
C VAL A 380 26.38 -18.93 27.70
N ARG A 381 26.64 -18.39 26.51
CA ARG A 381 26.11 -17.08 26.10
C ARG A 381 24.59 -17.06 26.03
N THR A 382 23.94 -18.15 25.61
CA THR A 382 22.47 -18.23 25.59
C THR A 382 21.90 -18.19 27.01
N ILE A 383 22.53 -18.89 27.96
CA ILE A 383 22.13 -18.88 29.36
C ILE A 383 22.33 -17.48 29.96
N THR A 384 23.47 -16.84 29.72
CA THR A 384 23.69 -15.46 30.17
C THR A 384 22.67 -14.48 29.58
N ASP A 385 22.32 -14.65 28.29
CA ASP A 385 21.32 -13.82 27.58
C ASP A 385 19.89 -14.04 28.11
N LEU A 386 19.61 -15.18 28.75
CA LEU A 386 18.35 -15.48 29.44
C LEU A 386 18.26 -14.77 30.80
N THR A 387 19.37 -14.71 31.54
CA THR A 387 19.41 -14.18 32.91
C THR A 387 19.64 -12.67 32.97
N ALA A 388 20.09 -12.05 31.88
CA ALA A 388 20.42 -10.62 31.83
C ALA A 388 19.68 -9.88 30.70
N PRO A 389 18.33 -9.83 30.72
CA PRO A 389 17.59 -8.97 29.81
C PRO A 389 17.95 -7.50 30.08
N LYS A 390 18.01 -6.69 29.02
CA LYS A 390 18.28 -5.25 29.11
C LYS A 390 17.07 -4.45 28.66
N THR A 391 16.73 -3.41 29.40
CA THR A 391 15.75 -2.42 28.95
C THR A 391 16.47 -1.32 28.20
N VAL A 392 15.96 -0.97 27.01
CA VAL A 392 16.47 0.09 26.15
C VAL A 392 15.31 1.02 25.84
N THR A 393 15.52 2.31 26.03
CA THR A 393 14.55 3.35 25.66
C THR A 393 15.13 4.15 24.50
N GLY A 394 14.33 4.39 23.48
CA GLY A 394 14.81 5.07 22.28
C GLY A 394 13.74 5.29 21.23
N GLN A 395 14.07 6.07 20.20
CA GLN A 395 13.19 6.35 19.07
C GLN A 395 13.29 5.25 18.00
N VAL A 396 12.13 4.80 17.50
CA VAL A 396 12.06 3.87 16.37
C VAL A 396 12.46 4.59 15.09
N LEU A 397 13.60 4.18 14.52
CA LEU A 397 14.12 4.72 13.28
C LEU A 397 13.54 4.00 12.05
N TRP A 398 13.38 2.68 12.12
CA TRP A 398 12.98 1.88 10.98
C TRP A 398 12.39 0.53 11.38
N ILE A 399 11.38 0.07 10.65
CA ILE A 399 10.84 -1.29 10.73
C ILE A 399 10.87 -1.92 9.34
N ALA A 400 11.52 -3.07 9.18
CA ALA A 400 11.63 -3.76 7.88
C ALA A 400 11.42 -5.25 8.01
N LEU A 401 10.72 -5.87 7.06
CA LEU A 401 10.56 -7.32 7.03
C LEU A 401 11.91 -8.02 6.87
N TRP A 402 12.15 -9.05 7.68
CA TRP A 402 13.39 -9.83 7.61
C TRP A 402 13.15 -11.29 7.21
N ARG A 403 12.35 -12.03 7.99
CA ARG A 403 12.08 -13.45 7.72
C ARG A 403 10.61 -13.68 7.45
N THR A 404 10.35 -14.51 6.46
CA THR A 404 9.05 -15.09 6.17
C THR A 404 9.10 -16.60 6.37
N GLN A 405 7.94 -17.19 6.67
CA GLN A 405 7.71 -18.62 6.67
C GLN A 405 6.97 -18.95 5.39
N THR A 406 7.51 -19.85 4.58
CA THR A 406 6.74 -20.50 3.53
C THR A 406 5.71 -21.42 4.18
N SER A 407 4.46 -21.28 3.79
CA SER A 407 3.41 -22.23 4.16
C SER A 407 3.71 -23.59 3.53
N SER A 408 3.32 -24.69 4.18
CA SER A 408 3.41 -26.04 3.61
C SER A 408 2.36 -26.28 2.51
N SER A 409 1.42 -25.35 2.34
CA SER A 409 0.44 -25.32 1.25
C SER A 409 1.00 -24.48 0.10
N ASP A 410 1.08 -25.07 -1.10
CA ASP A 410 1.62 -24.46 -2.33
C ASP A 410 0.86 -23.18 -2.74
N ASP A 411 -0.36 -22.96 -2.24
CA ASP A 411 -1.24 -21.84 -2.58
C ASP A 411 -1.23 -20.67 -1.56
N SER A 412 -0.49 -20.78 -0.46
CA SER A 412 -0.50 -19.75 0.58
C SER A 412 0.71 -18.80 0.49
N PRO A 413 0.51 -17.47 0.49
CA PRO A 413 1.61 -16.52 0.45
C PRO A 413 2.51 -16.65 1.70
N PRO A 414 3.83 -16.37 1.59
CA PRO A 414 4.75 -16.45 2.72
C PRO A 414 4.33 -15.51 3.86
N GLN A 415 4.24 -16.03 5.09
CA GLN A 415 3.84 -15.23 6.25
C GLN A 415 5.07 -14.59 6.93
N PRO A 416 5.02 -13.31 7.31
CA PRO A 416 6.13 -12.67 8.02
C PRO A 416 6.28 -13.24 9.44
N ILE A 417 7.51 -13.54 9.87
CA ILE A 417 7.79 -14.06 11.23
C ILE A 417 8.52 -13.03 12.08
N THR A 418 9.45 -12.28 11.46
CA THR A 418 10.34 -11.39 12.19
C THR A 418 10.72 -10.19 11.32
N TYR A 419 10.78 -9.04 11.97
CA TYR A 419 11.16 -7.75 11.41
C TYR A 419 12.50 -7.30 12.00
N TYR A 420 13.23 -6.47 11.26
CA TYR A 420 14.25 -5.59 11.81
C TYR A 420 13.57 -4.40 12.47
N LEU A 421 14.02 -4.05 13.67
CA LEU A 421 13.63 -2.86 14.42
C LEU A 421 14.89 -2.06 14.71
N ALA A 422 15.07 -0.94 14.02
CA ALA A 422 16.16 -0.01 14.28
C ALA A 422 15.71 1.03 15.30
N VAL A 423 16.46 1.17 16.40
CA VAL A 423 16.17 2.15 17.46
C VAL A 423 17.43 2.93 17.80
N ASP A 424 17.24 4.24 17.95
CA ASP A 424 18.22 5.14 18.51
C ASP A 424 17.98 5.32 20.01
N ASP A 425 18.95 4.93 20.82
CA ASP A 425 18.94 5.09 22.28
C ASP A 425 19.71 6.34 22.75
N GLY A 426 20.16 7.18 21.81
CA GLY A 426 20.84 8.45 22.07
C GLY A 426 22.30 8.29 22.54
N THR A 427 22.83 7.06 22.59
CA THR A 427 24.17 6.82 23.13
C THR A 427 25.29 6.92 22.08
N SER A 428 24.97 6.79 20.79
CA SER A 428 25.95 6.79 19.68
C SER A 428 25.28 7.12 18.35
N ASP A 429 26.05 7.66 17.39
CA ASP A 429 25.70 7.82 15.97
C ASP A 429 25.53 6.49 15.20
N ARG A 430 25.58 5.35 15.88
CA ARG A 430 25.51 4.00 15.31
C ARG A 430 24.62 3.11 16.15
N THR A 431 23.73 2.40 15.49
CA THR A 431 22.89 1.38 16.11
C THR A 431 22.89 0.08 15.31
N VAL A 432 22.52 -1.01 15.98
CA VAL A 432 22.35 -2.32 15.36
C VAL A 432 20.89 -2.69 15.49
N ALA A 433 20.26 -3.03 14.37
CA ALA A 433 18.85 -3.41 14.37
C ALA A 433 18.60 -4.64 15.27
N TRP A 434 17.44 -4.64 15.90
CA TRP A 434 16.91 -5.70 16.74
C TRP A 434 15.94 -6.58 15.96
N ALA A 435 15.86 -7.86 16.33
CA ALA A 435 14.91 -8.79 15.76
C ALA A 435 13.58 -8.68 16.51
N LEU A 436 12.58 -8.12 15.84
CA LEU A 436 11.23 -7.90 16.35
C LEU A 436 10.29 -9.02 15.89
N PRO A 437 9.78 -9.86 16.81
CA PRO A 437 8.79 -10.88 16.48
C PRO A 437 7.50 -10.27 15.94
N LEU A 438 6.81 -10.94 15.00
CA LEU A 438 5.54 -10.47 14.42
C LEU A 438 4.51 -10.05 15.49
N ALA A 439 4.39 -10.81 16.58
CA ALA A 439 3.45 -10.52 17.66
C ALA A 439 3.64 -9.14 18.31
N LEU A 440 4.85 -8.58 18.25
CA LEU A 440 5.18 -7.27 18.79
C LEU A 440 5.25 -6.19 17.70
N ALA A 441 5.27 -6.56 16.42
CA ALA A 441 5.46 -5.64 15.32
C ALA A 441 4.32 -4.64 15.15
N GLY A 442 3.09 -5.00 15.55
CA GLY A 442 1.94 -4.10 15.55
C GLY A 442 1.92 -3.09 16.71
N GLY A 443 2.80 -3.24 17.71
CA GLY A 443 2.78 -2.45 18.93
C GLY A 443 3.46 -1.08 18.82
N CYS A 444 4.29 -0.84 17.80
CA CYS A 444 5.06 0.39 17.62
C CYS A 444 5.16 0.79 16.15
N ALA A 445 5.30 2.09 15.89
CA ALA A 445 5.50 2.65 14.55
C ALA A 445 6.83 3.42 14.47
N THR A 446 7.28 3.68 13.24
CA THR A 446 8.45 4.54 13.02
C THR A 446 8.19 5.96 13.53
N GLY A 447 9.16 6.50 14.28
CA GLY A 447 9.05 7.80 14.95
C GLY A 447 8.60 7.71 16.40
N ASP A 448 7.99 6.60 16.84
CA ASP A 448 7.59 6.39 18.23
C ASP A 448 8.82 6.32 19.14
N THR A 449 8.74 6.92 20.33
CA THR A 449 9.68 6.65 21.42
C THR A 449 9.17 5.45 22.19
N ILE A 450 9.96 4.39 22.21
CA ILE A 450 9.59 3.12 22.83
C ILE A 450 10.57 2.76 23.94
N GLN A 451 10.05 2.06 24.94
CA GLN A 451 10.82 1.31 25.91
C GLN A 451 10.67 -0.17 25.57
N MET A 452 11.79 -0.82 25.26
CA MET A 452 11.82 -2.23 24.90
C MET A 452 12.68 -3.04 25.87
N THR A 453 12.25 -4.27 26.13
CA THR A 453 13.09 -5.27 26.81
C THR A 453 13.69 -6.20 25.76
N VAL A 454 15.01 -6.33 25.77
CA VAL A 454 15.75 -7.07 24.75
C VAL A 454 16.71 -8.09 25.36
N ARG A 455 17.07 -9.05 24.53
CA ARG A 455 18.17 -9.98 24.75
C ARG A 455 19.40 -9.54 23.95
N PRO A 456 20.44 -8.97 24.59
CA PRO A 456 21.55 -8.33 23.89
C PRO A 456 22.31 -9.26 22.92
N TRP A 457 22.49 -10.53 23.27
CA TRP A 457 23.33 -11.44 22.50
C TRP A 457 22.58 -12.06 21.31
N SER A 458 21.36 -12.55 21.50
CA SER A 458 20.49 -12.99 20.40
C SER A 458 19.91 -11.82 19.59
N ARG A 459 19.97 -10.59 20.13
CA ARG A 459 19.36 -9.37 19.59
C ARG A 459 17.85 -9.48 19.40
N ARG A 460 17.19 -10.28 20.23
CA ARG A 460 15.74 -10.51 20.15
C ARG A 460 14.99 -9.54 21.07
N VAL A 461 13.93 -8.94 20.53
CA VAL A 461 12.98 -8.12 21.31
C VAL A 461 12.01 -9.04 22.04
N MET A 462 11.82 -8.78 23.33
CA MET A 462 10.94 -9.56 24.21
C MET A 462 9.63 -8.84 24.53
N ALA A 463 9.70 -7.52 24.70
CA ALA A 463 8.56 -6.66 24.97
C ALA A 463 8.81 -5.25 24.41
N VAL A 464 7.75 -4.57 24.00
CA VAL A 464 7.78 -3.19 23.51
C VAL A 464 6.61 -2.43 24.14
N ASN A 465 6.93 -1.31 24.78
CA ASN A 465 5.96 -0.36 25.31
C ASN A 465 6.20 1.00 24.65
N VAL A 466 5.15 1.62 24.13
CA VAL A 466 5.25 2.98 23.56
C VAL A 466 5.21 3.99 24.70
N VAL A 467 6.27 4.77 24.85
CA VAL A 467 6.38 5.86 25.83
C VAL A 467 5.75 7.12 25.25
N GLU A 468 6.05 7.42 23.99
CA GLU A 468 5.55 8.58 23.27
C GLU A 468 5.30 8.21 21.81
N ARG A 469 4.18 8.66 21.25
CA ARG A 469 3.87 8.46 19.81
C ARG A 469 4.61 9.51 18.99
N GLY A 470 5.24 9.09 17.90
CA GLY A 470 5.96 10.00 17.02
C GLY A 470 5.01 10.98 16.32
N THR A 471 5.47 12.20 16.06
CA THR A 471 4.68 13.24 15.36
C THR A 471 4.31 12.86 13.92
N ALA A 472 5.08 11.97 13.29
CA ALA A 472 4.74 11.35 12.01
C ALA A 472 3.48 10.45 12.08
N HIS A 473 2.97 10.18 13.29
CA HIS A 473 1.72 9.48 13.58
C HIS A 473 0.60 10.43 14.04
N GLY A 474 0.65 11.73 13.70
CA GLY A 474 -0.59 12.49 13.58
C GLY A 474 -1.53 11.68 12.68
N PRO A 475 -2.81 11.46 13.05
CA PRO A 475 -3.70 10.66 12.22
C PRO A 475 -3.61 11.26 10.82
N GLN A 476 -2.97 10.53 9.89
CA GLN A 476 -3.33 10.74 8.51
C GLN A 476 -4.83 10.51 8.57
N PRO A 477 -5.67 11.49 8.19
CA PRO A 477 -6.99 11.08 7.78
C PRO A 477 -6.68 9.99 6.75
N GLU A 478 -7.00 8.74 7.07
CA GLU A 478 -7.54 7.86 6.06
C GLU A 478 -8.53 8.78 5.40
N VAL A 479 -8.15 9.35 4.25
CA VAL A 479 -9.10 10.04 3.42
C VAL A 479 -9.93 8.84 3.01
N PRO A 480 -11.09 8.58 3.64
CA PRO A 480 -11.97 7.60 3.09
C PRO A 480 -12.23 8.18 1.71
N THR A 481 -12.04 7.38 0.68
CA THR A 481 -12.24 7.86 -0.70
C THR A 481 -13.63 8.51 -0.84
N ASP A 482 -14.52 8.21 0.13
CA ASP A 482 -15.86 8.74 0.39
C ASP A 482 -15.92 10.23 0.83
N ASN A 483 -14.99 10.77 1.64
CA ASN A 483 -15.13 12.14 2.19
C ASN A 483 -14.64 13.28 1.28
N LEU A 484 -13.85 12.99 0.23
CA LEU A 484 -13.50 14.02 -0.77
C LEU A 484 -14.61 14.25 -1.81
N VAL A 485 -15.52 13.29 -1.97
CA VAL A 485 -16.74 13.48 -2.76
C VAL A 485 -17.71 14.40 -2.01
N LEU A 486 -17.80 14.27 -0.68
CA LEU A 486 -18.57 15.17 0.20
C LEU A 486 -18.11 16.64 0.14
N ALA A 487 -16.80 16.89 0.11
CA ALA A 487 -16.27 18.27 0.01
C ALA A 487 -16.46 18.90 -1.39
N ALA A 488 -16.59 18.07 -2.44
CA ALA A 488 -16.88 18.52 -3.80
C ALA A 488 -18.39 18.70 -4.09
N ILE A 489 -19.27 18.07 -3.28
CA ILE A 489 -20.73 18.17 -3.40
C ILE A 489 -21.28 19.48 -2.78
N ASN A 490 -20.58 20.08 -1.81
CA ASN A 490 -21.05 21.28 -1.09
C ASN A 490 -20.87 22.62 -1.83
N ARG A 491 -20.54 22.62 -3.14
CA ARG A 491 -20.64 23.82 -3.98
C ARG A 491 -21.65 23.59 -5.09
N HIS A 492 -22.91 23.94 -4.81
CA HIS A 492 -23.96 24.04 -5.83
C HIS A 492 -23.63 25.14 -6.85
N PRO A 493 -24.03 24.97 -8.13
CA PRO A 493 -25.42 25.25 -8.52
C PRO A 493 -26.09 24.19 -9.42
N HIS A 494 -27.38 24.00 -9.12
CA HIS A 494 -28.52 23.58 -9.96
C HIS A 494 -28.55 22.19 -10.64
N GLY A 495 -29.49 21.38 -10.15
CA GLY A 495 -30.50 20.70 -10.98
C GLY A 495 -30.14 19.31 -11.50
N GLY A 496 -30.61 18.27 -10.79
CA GLY A 496 -30.88 16.96 -11.37
C GLY A 496 -30.07 15.80 -10.82
N SER A 497 -30.79 14.84 -10.21
CA SER A 497 -30.38 13.49 -9.84
C SER A 497 -29.39 13.34 -8.66
N ALA A 498 -29.95 13.06 -7.49
CA ALA A 498 -29.22 12.68 -6.29
C ALA A 498 -28.50 11.32 -6.47
N ALA A 499 -27.20 11.29 -6.16
CA ALA A 499 -26.30 10.15 -6.33
C ALA A 499 -26.03 9.40 -4.99
N PRO A 500 -25.44 8.18 -5.01
CA PRO A 500 -25.68 7.05 -4.09
C PRO A 500 -25.10 7.15 -2.66
N ALA A 501 -24.44 8.23 -2.28
CA ALA A 501 -23.88 8.39 -0.92
C ALA A 501 -24.96 8.70 0.13
N ALA A 502 -25.99 9.46 -0.24
CA ALA A 502 -27.18 9.67 0.60
C ALA A 502 -28.00 8.38 0.77
N ALA A 503 -27.97 7.49 -0.24
CA ALA A 503 -28.57 6.16 -0.14
C ALA A 503 -27.79 5.27 0.84
N LEU A 504 -26.45 5.23 0.78
CA LEU A 504 -25.65 4.41 1.70
C LEU A 504 -25.77 4.84 3.17
N ALA A 505 -25.81 6.15 3.46
CA ALA A 505 -26.01 6.67 4.82
C ALA A 505 -27.44 6.45 5.35
N ARG A 506 -28.47 6.51 4.48
CA ARG A 506 -29.86 6.17 4.84
C ARG A 506 -30.05 4.68 5.16
N ASN A 507 -29.26 3.79 4.58
CA ASN A 507 -29.47 2.35 4.72
C ASN A 507 -28.99 1.76 6.05
N VAL A 508 -27.98 2.37 6.67
CA VAL A 508 -27.52 2.00 8.03
C VAL A 508 -28.54 2.41 9.10
N THR A 509 -29.44 3.36 8.80
CA THR A 509 -30.51 3.79 9.72
C THR A 509 -31.81 2.98 9.58
N LEU A 510 -31.96 2.10 8.58
CA LEU A 510 -33.19 1.35 8.36
C LEU A 510 -33.42 0.24 9.39
N LEU A 511 -32.35 -0.40 9.86
CA LEU A 511 -32.38 -1.39 10.94
C LEU A 511 -31.18 -1.20 11.85
N GLN A 512 -31.41 -1.08 13.16
CA GLN A 512 -30.33 -1.03 14.16
C GLN A 512 -29.97 -2.43 14.65
N ALA A 513 -28.72 -2.59 15.08
CA ALA A 513 -28.23 -3.91 15.51
C ALA A 513 -28.98 -4.46 16.72
N ASP A 514 -29.40 -3.60 17.66
CA ASP A 514 -30.19 -3.98 18.84
C ASP A 514 -31.60 -4.46 18.47
N GLU A 515 -32.18 -3.90 17.40
CA GLU A 515 -33.51 -4.28 16.89
C GLU A 515 -33.45 -5.63 16.19
N VAL A 516 -32.37 -5.89 15.43
CA VAL A 516 -32.11 -7.18 14.81
C VAL A 516 -31.86 -8.25 15.87
N ALA A 517 -31.05 -7.94 16.90
CA ALA A 517 -30.83 -8.85 18.02
C ALA A 517 -32.14 -9.17 18.76
N SER A 518 -32.96 -8.15 19.05
CA SER A 518 -34.23 -8.31 19.76
C SER A 518 -35.26 -9.09 18.94
N ALA A 519 -35.46 -8.75 17.67
CA ALA A 519 -36.44 -9.43 16.80
C ALA A 519 -36.06 -10.89 16.53
N LEU A 520 -34.76 -11.17 16.40
CA LEU A 520 -34.28 -12.54 16.26
C LEU A 520 -34.22 -13.28 17.60
N HIS A 521 -34.38 -12.64 18.75
CA HIS A 521 -34.09 -13.22 20.08
C HIS A 521 -32.64 -13.76 20.16
N TRP A 522 -31.68 -12.97 19.68
CA TRP A 522 -30.26 -13.33 19.65
C TRP A 522 -29.58 -13.02 21.00
N PRO A 523 -28.87 -13.99 21.62
CA PRO A 523 -28.30 -13.81 22.97
C PRO A 523 -27.03 -12.95 23.00
N SER A 524 -26.35 -12.83 21.86
CA SER A 524 -25.06 -12.14 21.73
C SER A 524 -25.23 -10.77 21.05
N PRO A 525 -24.36 -9.79 21.35
CA PRO A 525 -24.41 -8.48 20.70
C PRO A 525 -24.20 -8.62 19.20
N VAL A 526 -25.14 -8.07 18.42
CA VAL A 526 -25.07 -8.02 16.96
C VAL A 526 -24.39 -6.71 16.56
N THR A 527 -23.60 -6.75 15.49
CA THR A 527 -22.96 -5.55 14.91
C THR A 527 -23.39 -5.39 13.46
N ALA A 528 -23.62 -4.14 13.04
CA ALA A 528 -23.96 -3.82 11.66
C ALA A 528 -22.69 -3.43 10.90
N LYS A 529 -22.44 -4.11 9.78
CA LYS A 529 -21.31 -3.84 8.89
C LYS A 529 -21.84 -3.51 7.50
N PRO A 530 -21.64 -2.28 6.99
CA PRO A 530 -21.95 -1.97 5.61
C PRO A 530 -21.01 -2.76 4.70
N THR A 531 -21.59 -3.46 3.72
CA THR A 531 -20.85 -4.33 2.79
C THR A 531 -20.97 -3.80 1.37
N LEU A 532 -19.90 -3.93 0.58
CA LEU A 532 -19.89 -3.50 -0.82
C LEU A 532 -20.74 -4.47 -1.67
N GLY A 533 -21.82 -3.99 -2.27
CA GLY A 533 -22.71 -4.78 -3.14
C GLY A 533 -23.51 -3.91 -4.11
N PRO A 534 -24.22 -4.50 -5.08
CA PRO A 534 -25.11 -3.75 -5.98
C PRO A 534 -26.35 -3.27 -5.21
N GLY A 535 -26.35 -2.00 -4.80
CA GLY A 535 -27.33 -1.43 -3.88
C GLY A 535 -26.73 -1.22 -2.48
N GLY A 536 -27.42 -0.49 -1.60
CA GLY A 536 -26.94 -0.34 -0.24
C GLY A 536 -27.18 -1.63 0.54
N MET A 537 -26.10 -2.29 0.97
CA MET A 537 -26.15 -3.56 1.68
C MET A 537 -25.55 -3.40 3.08
N VAL A 538 -26.27 -3.93 4.07
CA VAL A 538 -25.83 -3.98 5.47
C VAL A 538 -25.92 -5.43 5.94
N GLU A 539 -24.79 -5.98 6.38
CA GLU A 539 -24.73 -7.28 7.02
C GLU A 539 -24.74 -7.10 8.53
N PHE A 540 -25.56 -7.89 9.22
CA PHE A 540 -25.60 -7.95 10.67
C PHE A 540 -24.91 -9.23 11.13
N THR A 541 -23.88 -9.07 11.95
CA THR A 541 -22.98 -10.16 12.36
C THR A 541 -22.96 -10.28 13.88
N ALA A 542 -23.14 -11.51 14.37
CA ALA A 542 -22.93 -11.89 15.76
C ALA A 542 -21.57 -12.61 15.91
N PRO A 543 -21.05 -12.83 17.13
CA PRO A 543 -19.79 -13.55 17.34
C PRO A 543 -19.78 -14.96 16.71
N GLU A 544 -20.95 -15.59 16.57
CA GLU A 544 -21.11 -16.92 16.00
C GLU A 544 -21.19 -16.92 14.45
N GLY A 545 -21.29 -15.75 13.82
CA GLY A 545 -21.36 -15.59 12.37
C GLY A 545 -22.41 -14.58 11.90
N PRO A 546 -22.56 -14.40 10.57
CA PRO A 546 -23.50 -13.44 10.01
C PRO A 546 -24.93 -13.97 10.12
N VAL A 547 -25.84 -13.14 10.63
CA VAL A 547 -27.21 -13.54 11.01
C VAL A 547 -28.29 -12.95 10.10
N LEU A 548 -28.09 -11.73 9.58
CA LEU A 548 -29.09 -11.06 8.74
C LEU A 548 -28.40 -10.21 7.68
N MET A 549 -29.01 -10.11 6.50
CA MET A 549 -28.61 -9.19 5.45
C MET A 549 -29.78 -8.30 5.07
N LEU A 550 -29.54 -6.99 5.04
CA LEU A 550 -30.46 -5.98 4.51
C LEU A 550 -29.90 -5.46 3.19
N LEU A 551 -30.73 -5.50 2.15
CA LEU A 551 -30.42 -4.97 0.82
C LEU A 551 -31.46 -3.93 0.41
N THR A 552 -30.98 -2.81 -0.10
CA THR A 552 -31.81 -1.78 -0.72
C THR A 552 -31.31 -1.46 -2.12
N ALA A 553 -32.20 -1.57 -3.10
CA ALA A 553 -31.89 -1.32 -4.50
C ALA A 553 -32.90 -0.34 -5.10
N HIS A 554 -32.42 0.56 -5.96
CA HIS A 554 -33.23 1.60 -6.59
C HIS A 554 -33.21 1.44 -8.12
N GLY A 555 -34.28 1.88 -8.79
CA GLY A 555 -34.37 1.93 -10.26
C GLY A 555 -34.24 0.55 -10.91
N PHE A 556 -33.42 0.43 -11.95
CA PHE A 556 -33.26 -0.81 -12.73
C PHE A 556 -32.86 -2.01 -11.86
N LEU A 557 -31.92 -1.83 -10.93
CA LEU A 557 -31.48 -2.88 -10.00
C LEU A 557 -32.60 -3.28 -9.02
N GLY A 558 -33.40 -2.32 -8.54
CA GLY A 558 -34.58 -2.58 -7.73
C GLY A 558 -35.61 -3.43 -8.47
N SER A 559 -35.89 -3.09 -9.74
CA SER A 559 -36.84 -3.85 -10.57
C SER A 559 -36.40 -5.31 -10.80
N MET A 560 -35.09 -5.55 -10.92
CA MET A 560 -34.52 -6.89 -11.08
C MET A 560 -34.58 -7.68 -9.76
N ALA A 561 -34.20 -7.06 -8.64
CA ALA A 561 -34.28 -7.66 -7.31
C ALA A 561 -35.73 -8.01 -6.92
N TRP A 562 -36.68 -7.13 -7.24
CA TRP A 562 -38.11 -7.35 -7.05
C TRP A 562 -38.61 -8.58 -7.82
N ARG A 563 -38.31 -8.69 -9.11
CA ARG A 563 -38.74 -9.83 -9.94
C ARG A 563 -38.17 -11.17 -9.45
N ALA A 564 -36.95 -11.17 -8.93
CA ALA A 564 -36.32 -12.37 -8.39
C ALA A 564 -36.89 -12.79 -7.03
N ALA A 565 -37.49 -11.86 -6.28
CA ALA A 565 -37.92 -12.08 -4.89
C ALA A 565 -39.45 -12.08 -4.69
N SER A 566 -40.26 -11.61 -5.64
CA SER A 566 -41.72 -11.48 -5.54
C SER A 566 -42.53 -12.77 -5.76
N GLN A 567 -41.90 -13.95 -5.69
CA GLN A 567 -42.55 -15.26 -5.92
C GLN A 567 -43.03 -15.94 -4.61
N GLY A 568 -43.04 -15.20 -3.49
CA GLY A 568 -43.37 -15.71 -2.15
C GLY A 568 -44.83 -15.53 -1.71
N THR A 569 -45.11 -15.81 -0.44
CA THR A 569 -46.41 -15.55 0.20
C THR A 569 -46.60 -14.04 0.42
N PRO A 570 -47.75 -13.45 0.03
CA PRO A 570 -47.95 -12.01 0.18
C PRO A 570 -48.04 -11.60 1.66
N LEU A 571 -47.40 -10.47 1.99
CA LEU A 571 -47.45 -9.83 3.32
C LEU A 571 -48.28 -8.54 3.22
N PRO A 572 -49.58 -8.55 3.56
CA PRO A 572 -50.42 -7.35 3.45
C PRO A 572 -50.01 -6.29 4.47
N GLY A 573 -50.04 -5.01 4.06
CA GLY A 573 -49.80 -3.88 4.96
C GLY A 573 -48.34 -3.44 5.14
N ILE A 574 -47.40 -3.93 4.31
CA ILE A 574 -46.00 -3.50 4.30
C ILE A 574 -45.64 -2.97 2.90
N GLY A 575 -45.38 -1.67 2.79
CA GLY A 575 -45.07 -1.02 1.51
C GLY A 575 -46.25 -1.04 0.53
N GLU A 576 -45.95 -0.90 -0.78
CA GLU A 576 -46.94 -1.04 -1.85
C GLU A 576 -47.26 -2.51 -2.15
N ALA A 577 -46.23 -3.36 -2.05
CA ALA A 577 -46.35 -4.81 -2.14
C ALA A 577 -45.19 -5.45 -1.38
N ALA A 578 -45.46 -6.54 -0.67
CA ALA A 578 -44.44 -7.30 0.04
C ALA A 578 -44.71 -8.81 -0.04
N PHE A 579 -43.62 -9.59 -0.05
CA PHE A 579 -43.65 -11.05 -0.13
C PHE A 579 -42.63 -11.66 0.83
N ALA A 580 -43.01 -12.78 1.46
CA ALA A 580 -42.12 -13.61 2.26
C ALA A 580 -41.83 -14.93 1.52
N ARG A 581 -40.59 -15.39 1.59
CA ARG A 581 -40.14 -16.70 1.15
C ARG A 581 -39.27 -17.32 2.25
N THR A 582 -39.00 -18.62 2.16
CA THR A 582 -38.09 -19.32 3.07
C THR A 582 -36.76 -18.56 3.15
N GLY A 583 -36.40 -18.12 4.35
CA GLY A 583 -35.20 -17.35 4.66
C GLY A 583 -35.15 -15.88 4.19
N ALA A 584 -36.18 -15.29 3.55
CA ALA A 584 -36.13 -13.88 3.15
C ALA A 584 -37.51 -13.22 2.98
N ALA A 585 -37.59 -11.90 3.16
CA ALA A 585 -38.78 -11.11 2.84
C ALA A 585 -38.39 -9.85 2.06
N VAL A 586 -39.24 -9.43 1.12
CA VAL A 586 -39.01 -8.29 0.23
C VAL A 586 -40.23 -7.39 0.21
N ALA A 587 -40.02 -6.07 0.12
CA ALA A 587 -41.04 -5.06 -0.05
C ALA A 587 -40.64 -4.04 -1.12
N ARG A 588 -41.64 -3.50 -1.83
CA ARG A 588 -41.49 -2.40 -2.78
C ARG A 588 -42.09 -1.12 -2.22
N VAL A 589 -41.36 -0.02 -2.39
CA VAL A 589 -41.76 1.33 -2.00
C VAL A 589 -41.31 2.29 -3.10
N GLY A 590 -42.24 2.76 -3.94
CA GLY A 590 -41.93 3.52 -5.15
C GLY A 590 -40.94 2.80 -6.09
N ASP A 591 -39.83 3.48 -6.39
CA ASP A 591 -38.73 2.96 -7.21
C ASP A 591 -37.66 2.18 -6.41
N SER A 592 -37.93 1.93 -5.13
CA SER A 592 -37.01 1.23 -4.21
C SER A 592 -37.53 -0.15 -3.87
N THR A 593 -36.61 -1.11 -3.74
CA THR A 593 -36.86 -2.47 -3.28
C THR A 593 -36.02 -2.72 -2.04
N VAL A 594 -36.67 -3.12 -0.95
CA VAL A 594 -36.04 -3.48 0.33
C VAL A 594 -36.16 -4.98 0.52
N GLN A 595 -35.06 -5.65 0.80
CA GLN A 595 -35.03 -7.07 1.07
C GLN A 595 -34.29 -7.35 2.37
N VAL A 596 -34.89 -8.17 3.21
CA VAL A 596 -34.30 -8.71 4.45
C VAL A 596 -34.13 -10.21 4.26
N ALA A 597 -32.92 -10.74 4.45
CA ALA A 597 -32.63 -12.16 4.32
C ALA A 597 -31.90 -12.69 5.56
N LEU A 598 -32.34 -13.84 6.07
CA LEU A 598 -31.63 -14.57 7.11
C LEU A 598 -30.41 -15.25 6.50
N LEU A 599 -29.30 -15.17 7.21
CA LEU A 599 -28.07 -15.86 6.87
C LEU A 599 -27.97 -17.18 7.66
N PRO A 600 -27.07 -18.11 7.29
CA PRO A 600 -27.10 -19.49 7.79
C PRO A 600 -27.11 -19.62 9.32
N ALA A 601 -26.48 -18.69 10.05
CA ALA A 601 -26.49 -18.69 11.51
C ALA A 601 -27.91 -18.50 12.09
N ALA A 602 -28.78 -17.73 11.43
CA ALA A 602 -30.14 -17.44 11.88
C ALA A 602 -31.23 -18.27 11.17
N ALA A 603 -30.86 -19.35 10.48
CA ALA A 603 -31.81 -20.26 9.86
C ALA A 603 -32.82 -20.80 10.88
N GLY A 604 -34.11 -20.85 10.51
CA GLY A 604 -35.20 -21.26 11.40
C GLY A 604 -35.87 -20.14 12.21
N ARG A 605 -35.41 -18.89 12.11
CA ARG A 605 -36.01 -17.71 12.77
C ARG A 605 -36.88 -16.84 11.84
N GLU A 606 -37.53 -17.48 10.87
CA GLU A 606 -38.26 -16.81 9.77
C GLU A 606 -39.44 -15.96 10.24
N ALA A 607 -40.01 -16.27 11.43
CA ALA A 607 -41.10 -15.51 12.03
C ALA A 607 -40.74 -14.03 12.30
N ALA A 608 -39.45 -13.68 12.40
CA ALA A 608 -38.98 -12.31 12.62
C ALA A 608 -38.94 -11.46 11.33
N LEU A 609 -38.94 -12.08 10.15
CA LEU A 609 -38.75 -11.40 8.86
C LEU A 609 -39.82 -10.35 8.54
N PRO A 610 -41.13 -10.61 8.73
CA PRO A 610 -42.16 -9.60 8.44
C PRO A 610 -42.04 -8.34 9.32
N GLY A 611 -41.69 -8.51 10.61
CA GLY A 611 -41.48 -7.41 11.54
C GLY A 611 -40.29 -6.54 11.18
N LEU A 612 -39.15 -7.18 10.85
CA LEU A 612 -37.94 -6.49 10.42
C LEU A 612 -38.13 -5.78 9.07
N LEU A 613 -38.81 -6.41 8.12
CA LEU A 613 -39.11 -5.79 6.83
C LEU A 613 -40.04 -4.58 7.00
N LYS A 614 -41.05 -4.67 7.86
CA LYS A 614 -41.95 -3.55 8.16
C LYS A 614 -41.19 -2.35 8.72
N LEU A 615 -40.31 -2.59 9.68
CA LEU A 615 -39.53 -1.53 10.34
C LEU A 615 -38.55 -0.85 9.37
N ALA A 616 -37.92 -1.62 8.48
CA ALA A 616 -37.06 -1.09 7.42
C ALA A 616 -37.84 -0.25 6.40
N VAL A 617 -39.07 -0.66 6.07
CA VAL A 617 -39.94 0.07 5.13
C VAL A 617 -40.47 1.37 5.74
N GLU A 618 -40.92 1.35 7.00
CA GLU A 618 -41.42 2.55 7.69
C GLU A 618 -40.34 3.65 7.76
N ARG A 619 -39.08 3.26 8.01
CA ARG A 619 -37.95 4.19 8.04
C ARG A 619 -37.44 4.63 6.67
N LEU A 620 -37.78 3.91 5.61
CA LEU A 620 -37.46 4.33 4.25
C LEU A 620 -38.43 5.41 3.75
N VAL A 621 -39.67 5.39 4.24
CA VAL A 621 -40.74 6.35 3.90
C VAL A 621 -40.69 7.62 4.76
N ALA A 622 -40.20 7.51 6.01
CA ALA A 622 -39.90 8.64 6.90
C ALA A 622 -38.72 9.49 6.40
#